data_AF-A0A9E1MN60-F1
#
_entry.id   AF-A0A9E1MN60-F1
#
_cell.length_a   1.000
_cell.length_b   1.000
_cell.length_c   1.000
_cell.angle_alpha   90.00
_cell.angle_beta   90.00
_cell.angle_gamma   90.00
#
_symmetry.space_group_name_H-M   'P 1'
#
loop_
_entity.id
_entity.type
_entity.pdbx_description
1 polymer ?
#
loop_
_entity_poly.entity_id
_entity_poly.type
_entity_poly.pdbx_seq_one_letter_code
_entity_poly.pdbx_strand_id
1 'polypeptide(L)' 'MFKIDNELRNANIPRTIRFPEKMFNELNEFAAKNDVSFNQLILLCCKYAMDNSEE' A
#
# COMPACT_ATOMS: atom_id res chain seq x y z
N MET A 1 0.61 -5.09 -13.94
CA MET A 1 -0.71 -4.46 -13.82
C MET A 1 -1.17 -4.62 -12.38
N PHE A 2 -1.43 -3.51 -11.67
CA PHE A 2 -1.90 -3.52 -10.29
C PHE A 2 -3.22 -4.31 -10.23
N LYS A 3 -3.20 -5.50 -9.63
CA LYS A 3 -4.41 -6.29 -9.42
C LYS A 3 -5.09 -5.77 -8.16
N ILE A 4 -6.28 -5.20 -8.32
CA ILE A 4 -7.11 -4.79 -7.18
C ILE A 4 -7.59 -6.06 -6.50
N ASP A 5 -7.00 -6.37 -5.34
CA ASP A 5 -7.36 -7.54 -4.56
C ASP A 5 -8.52 -7.22 -3.59
N ASN A 6 -9.62 -7.94 -3.75
CA ASN A 6 -10.81 -7.76 -2.91
C ASN A 6 -10.60 -8.19 -1.46
N GLU A 7 -9.57 -8.98 -1.14
CA GLU A 7 -9.23 -9.36 0.24
C GLU A 7 -8.83 -8.15 1.10
N LEU A 8 -8.31 -7.10 0.47
CA LEU A 8 -7.84 -5.89 1.16
C LEU A 8 -8.98 -4.90 1.48
N ARG A 9 -10.20 -5.13 0.98
CA ARG A 9 -11.34 -4.22 1.18
C ARG A 9 -11.83 -4.12 2.63
N ASN A 10 -11.51 -5.10 3.47
CA ASN A 10 -11.97 -5.16 4.87
C ASN A 10 -10.87 -4.88 5.90
N ALA A 11 -9.78 -4.21 5.52
CA ALA A 11 -8.74 -3.81 6.46
C ALA A 11 -9.30 -2.83 7.52
N ASN A 12 -9.63 -3.35 8.71
CA ASN A 12 -10.32 -2.62 9.78
C ASN A 12 -9.50 -2.48 11.07
N ILE A 13 -8.27 -3.00 11.08
CA ILE A 13 -7.35 -2.90 12.21
C ILE A 13 -6.45 -1.68 11.99
N PRO A 14 -6.62 -0.57 12.75
CA PRO A 14 -5.79 0.62 12.57
C PRO A 14 -4.36 0.37 13.05
N ARG A 15 -3.38 0.86 12.28
CA ARG A 15 -1.94 0.82 12.60
C ARG A 15 -1.28 2.13 12.22
N THR A 16 -0.43 2.66 13.10
CA THR A 16 0.38 3.85 12.84
C THR A 16 1.78 3.43 12.39
N ILE A 17 2.22 3.92 11.22
CA ILE A 17 3.56 3.70 10.67
C ILE A 17 4.19 5.08 10.45
N ARG A 18 5.46 5.25 10.83
CA ARG A 18 6.21 6.49 10.61
C ARG A 18 7.05 6.35 9.35
N PHE A 19 6.81 7.21 8.36
CA PHE A 19 7.57 7.25 7.11
C PHE A 19 8.56 8.44 7.12
N PRO A 20 9.72 8.31 6.45
CA PRO A 20 10.49 9.47 6.04
C PRO A 20 9.66 10.39 5.14
N GLU A 21 9.80 11.70 5.28
CA GLU A 21 8.98 12.69 4.56
C GLU A 21 9.01 12.47 3.04
N LYS A 22 10.22 12.30 2.48
CA LYS A 22 10.39 12.04 1.04
C LYS A 22 9.59 10.82 0.57
N MET A 23 9.68 9.72 1.32
CA MET A 23 8.98 8.47 0.99
C MET A 23 7.47 8.64 1.08
N PHE A 24 6.98 9.34 2.11
CA PHE A 24 5.55 9.63 2.25
C PHE A 24 5.01 10.44 1.06
N ASN A 25 5.74 11.47 0.63
CA ASN A 25 5.33 12.31 -0.49
C ASN A 25 5.28 11.51 -1.80
N GLU A 26 6.32 10.71 -2.08
CA GLU A 26 6.38 9.85 -3.26
C GLU A 26 5.22 8.82 -3.30
N LEU A 27 4.92 8.19 -2.16
CA LEU A 27 3.82 7.23 -2.07
C LEU A 27 2.45 7.90 -2.20
N ASN A 28 2.25 9.09 -1.63
CA ASN A 28 0.99 9.82 -1.79
C ASN A 28 0.76 10.28 -3.23
N GLU A 29 1.79 10.80 -3.90
CA GLU A 29 1.69 11.15 -5.31
C GLU A 29 1.36 9.94 -6.17
N PHE A 30 1.99 8.79 -5.89
CA PHE A 30 1.71 7.55 -6.58
C PHE A 30 0.26 7.11 -6.37
N ALA A 31 -0.24 7.14 -5.14
CA ALA A 31 -1.62 6.80 -4.80
C ALA A 31 -2.62 7.69 -5.56
N ALA A 32 -2.38 9.02 -5.54
CA ALA A 32 -3.21 9.99 -6.23
C ALA A 32 -3.22 9.80 -7.75
N LYS A 33 -2.06 9.53 -8.37
CA LYS A 33 -1.94 9.28 -9.82
C LYS A 33 -2.68 8.02 -10.28
N ASN A 34 -2.87 7.04 -9.39
CA ASN A 34 -3.48 5.76 -9.71
C ASN A 34 -4.92 5.62 -9.16
N ASP A 35 -5.50 6.70 -8.62
CA ASP A 35 -6.85 6.71 -8.03
C ASP A 35 -7.06 5.60 -6.97
N VAL A 36 -6.05 5.39 -6.12
CA VAL A 36 -6.11 4.46 -4.99
C VAL A 36 -5.93 5.19 -3.68
N SER A 37 -6.61 4.72 -2.63
CA SER A 37 -6.33 5.25 -1.29
C SER A 37 -4.91 4.88 -0.85
N PHE A 38 -4.30 5.74 -0.04
CA PHE A 38 -2.99 5.46 0.55
C PHE A 38 -2.98 4.11 1.31
N ASN A 39 -4.06 3.80 2.03
CA ASN A 39 -4.21 2.52 2.72
C ASN A 39 -4.15 1.32 1.76
N GLN A 40 -4.88 1.36 0.64
CA GLN A 40 -4.83 0.30 -0.37
C GLN A 40 -3.43 0.14 -0.96
N LEU A 41 -2.74 1.25 -1.23
CA LEU A 41 -1.36 1.21 -1.73
C LEU A 41 -0.45 0.48 -0.74
N ILE A 42 -0.48 0.86 0.55
CA ILE A 42 0.37 0.23 1.58
C ILE A 42 0.07 -1.27 1.71
N LEU A 43 -1.20 -1.67 1.71
CA LEU A 43 -1.58 -3.08 1.77
C LEU A 43 -1.07 -3.89 0.57
N LEU A 44 -1.13 -3.32 -0.64
CA LEU A 44 -0.60 -3.95 -1.85
C LEU A 44 0.92 -4.05 -1.81
N CYS A 45 1.62 -3.02 -1.30
CA CYS A 45 3.06 -3.09 -1.07
C CYS A 45 3.41 -4.23 -0.10
N CYS A 46 2.68 -4.38 1.01
CA CYS A 46 2.87 -5.48 1.94
C CYS A 46 2.61 -6.84 1.29
N LYS A 47 1.49 -7.00 0.56
CA LYS A 47 1.17 -8.25 -0.13
C LYS A 47 2.24 -8.61 -1.15
N TYR A 48 2.67 -7.66 -1.98
CA TYR A 48 3.75 -7.88 -2.93
C TYR A 48 5.05 -8.32 -2.25
N ALA A 49 5.43 -7.66 -1.14
CA ALA A 49 6.63 -8.02 -0.40
C ALA A 49 6.56 -9.44 0.20
N MET A 50 5.38 -9.87 0.69
CA MET A 50 5.15 -11.23 1.20
C MET A 50 5.11 -12.28 0.08
N ASP A 51 4.52 -11.96 -1.07
CA ASP A 51 4.41 -12.88 -2.21
C ASP A 51 5.76 -13.07 -2.93
N ASN A 52 6.67 -12.10 -2.82
CA ASN A 52 7.99 -12.09 -3.48
C ASN A 52 9.16 -12.16 -2.49
N SER A 53 8.91 -12.39 -1.20
CA SER A 53 9.98 -12.79 -0.30
C SER A 53 10.34 -14.22 -0.66
N GLU A 54 11.47 -14.41 -1.34
CA GLU A 54 12.11 -15.71 -1.43
C GLU A 54 12.39 -16.21 0.00
N GLU A 55 12.06 -17.47 0.28
CA GLU A 55 12.41 -18.15 1.54
C GLU A 55 13.93 -18.21 1.74
#